data_AF-A0A3D5T9U6-F1
#
_entry.id   AF-A0A3D5T9U6-F1
#
_cell.length_a   1.000
_cell.length_b   1.000
_cell.length_c   1.000
_cell.angle_alpha   90.00
_cell.angle_beta   90.00
_cell.angle_gamma   90.00
#
_symmetry.space_group_name_H-M   'P 1'
#
loop_
_entity.id
_entity.type
_entity.pdbx_description
1 polymer ?
#
loop_
_entity_poly.entity_id
_entity_poly.type
_entity_poly.pdbx_seq_one_letter_code
_entity_poly.pdbx_strand_id
1 'polypeptide(L)'
;MNKIAERLYNGIVKENPTFVLTLGMCPTLAVTTSAKNGLGMGLTTMVVLALSNAFISLLRKVIPDKVRIPAFIVIIASFVTVMELLLEGFLPSLYDALGIYIPLIVVNCIILGRAEAYASKNPVLPSLFDGIGMGLGFTIALTMIGAVRELLGAGQIFGMTVMPSGYVPVSIFIMAPGAFFVLAMLTAIQNQVKINGEKKGKDMSKIGSGCGHDCASCAESCKEPAFYDTKAVEKEEKTND
;
A
#
# COMPACT_ATOMS: atom_id res chain seq x y z
N MET A 1 -0.70 -24.73 9.76
CA MET A 1 0.31 -24.01 8.94
C MET A 1 0.94 -22.94 9.81
N ASN A 2 2.27 -22.78 9.78
CA ASN A 2 2.98 -21.85 10.67
C ASN A 2 2.40 -20.43 10.55
N LYS A 3 2.16 -19.76 11.70
CA LYS A 3 1.65 -18.36 11.79
C LYS A 3 2.40 -17.38 10.86
N ILE A 4 3.67 -17.68 10.56
CA ILE A 4 4.55 -16.92 9.67
C ILE A 4 4.19 -17.10 8.19
N ALA A 5 4.00 -18.34 7.73
CA ALA A 5 3.65 -18.64 6.34
C ALA A 5 2.24 -18.16 5.99
N GLU A 6 1.32 -18.22 6.96
CA GLU A 6 -0.04 -17.70 6.79
C GLU A 6 -0.05 -16.17 6.61
N ARG A 7 0.84 -15.44 7.29
CA ARG A 7 0.96 -13.97 7.14
C ARG A 7 1.55 -13.57 5.81
N LEU A 8 2.57 -14.29 5.36
CA LEU A 8 3.18 -14.09 4.05
C LEU A 8 2.16 -14.37 2.93
N TYR A 9 1.41 -15.47 3.05
CA TYR A 9 0.35 -15.81 2.10
C TYR A 9 -0.81 -14.81 2.13
N ASN A 10 -1.18 -14.32 3.32
CA ASN A 10 -2.27 -13.34 3.45
C ASN A 10 -1.90 -11.98 2.84
N GLY A 11 -0.67 -11.46 3.05
CA GLY A 11 -0.24 -10.19 2.45
C GLY A 11 -0.08 -10.24 0.92
N ILE A 12 0.27 -11.41 0.38
CA ILE A 12 0.44 -11.59 -1.08
C ILE A 12 -0.90 -11.87 -1.78
N VAL A 13 -1.77 -12.71 -1.20
CA VAL A 13 -2.94 -13.27 -1.91
C VAL A 13 -4.28 -12.79 -1.35
N LYS A 14 -4.40 -12.49 -0.05
CA LYS A 14 -5.70 -12.14 0.58
C LYS A 14 -5.90 -10.64 0.83
N GLU A 15 -4.85 -9.92 1.18
CA GLU A 15 -4.89 -8.50 1.55
C GLU A 15 -3.91 -7.70 0.70
N ASN A 16 -4.08 -7.74 -0.62
CA ASN A 16 -3.22 -6.94 -1.48
C ASN A 16 -3.41 -5.45 -1.14
N PRO A 17 -2.36 -4.74 -0.68
CA PRO A 17 -2.47 -3.40 -0.12
C PRO A 17 -2.99 -2.38 -1.13
N THR A 18 -2.67 -2.55 -2.41
CA THR A 18 -3.03 -1.59 -3.46
C THR A 18 -4.46 -1.81 -3.94
N PHE A 19 -4.86 -3.06 -4.15
CA PHE A 19 -6.15 -3.37 -4.76
C PHE A 19 -7.30 -3.54 -3.76
N VAL A 20 -7.01 -4.01 -2.54
CA VAL A 20 -8.03 -4.29 -1.52
C VAL A 20 -8.09 -3.19 -0.47
N LEU A 21 -6.94 -2.74 0.02
CA LEU A 21 -6.88 -1.71 1.08
C LEU A 21 -6.77 -0.28 0.54
N THR A 22 -6.59 -0.11 -0.78
CA THR A 22 -6.41 1.19 -1.45
C THR A 22 -5.34 2.08 -0.81
N LEU A 23 -4.29 1.47 -0.24
CA LEU A 23 -3.14 2.16 0.34
C LEU A 23 -1.98 2.25 -0.66
N GLY A 24 -1.15 3.29 -0.53
CA GLY A 24 0.05 3.48 -1.34
C GLY A 24 -0.22 4.03 -2.75
N MET A 25 -1.32 4.78 -2.91
CA MET A 25 -1.73 5.34 -4.20
C MET A 25 -0.71 6.35 -4.77
N CYS A 26 -0.14 7.21 -3.92
CA CYS A 26 0.81 8.25 -4.36
C CYS A 26 2.02 7.66 -5.13
N PRO A 27 2.77 6.69 -4.57
CA PRO A 27 3.83 6.05 -5.32
C PRO A 27 3.29 5.19 -6.48
N THR A 28 2.15 4.53 -6.30
CA THR A 28 1.55 3.72 -7.38
C THR A 28 1.29 4.51 -8.65
N LEU A 29 0.79 5.74 -8.55
CA LEU A 29 0.48 6.56 -9.72
C LEU A 29 1.77 7.16 -10.33
N ALA A 30 2.73 7.54 -9.49
CA ALA A 30 3.95 8.24 -9.89
C ALA A 30 4.98 7.34 -10.60
N VAL A 31 5.27 6.15 -10.08
CA VAL A 31 6.41 5.34 -10.57
C VAL A 31 6.05 4.15 -11.46
N THR A 32 4.77 3.85 -11.65
CA THR A 32 4.33 2.73 -12.50
C THR A 32 4.33 3.07 -13.99
N THR A 33 5.12 4.06 -14.43
CA THR A 33 5.33 4.33 -15.86
C THR A 33 6.15 3.23 -16.54
N SER A 34 6.93 2.47 -15.77
CA SER A 34 7.71 1.33 -16.25
C SER A 34 7.71 0.22 -15.21
N ALA A 35 7.72 -1.05 -15.65
CA ALA A 35 7.72 -2.21 -14.77
C ALA A 35 9.00 -2.29 -13.92
N LYS A 36 10.17 -1.92 -14.49
CA LYS A 36 11.45 -1.88 -13.76
C LYS A 36 11.43 -0.89 -12.60
N ASN A 37 10.85 0.30 -12.82
CA ASN A 37 10.76 1.34 -11.80
C ASN A 37 9.76 0.94 -10.70
N GLY A 38 8.60 0.38 -11.09
CA GLY A 38 7.62 -0.16 -10.15
C GLY A 38 8.19 -1.29 -9.28
N LEU A 39 8.95 -2.20 -9.88
CA LEU A 39 9.64 -3.27 -9.15
C LEU A 39 10.67 -2.72 -8.16
N GLY A 40 11.52 -1.78 -8.61
CA GLY A 40 12.52 -1.14 -7.77
C GLY A 40 11.91 -0.41 -6.58
N MET A 41 10.87 0.41 -6.80
CA MET A 41 10.24 1.16 -5.71
C MET A 41 9.51 0.22 -4.73
N GLY A 42 8.87 -0.82 -5.25
CA GLY A 42 8.20 -1.83 -4.43
C GLY A 42 9.16 -2.57 -3.51
N LEU A 43 10.29 -3.05 -4.06
CA LEU A 43 11.32 -3.77 -3.29
C LEU A 43 11.95 -2.88 -2.22
N THR A 44 12.30 -1.64 -2.56
CA THR A 44 12.80 -0.67 -1.57
C THR A 44 11.77 -0.44 -0.46
N THR A 45 10.51 -0.22 -0.82
CA THR A 45 9.42 -0.02 0.14
C THR A 45 9.22 -1.26 1.03
N MET A 46 9.34 -2.47 0.49
CA MET A 46 9.24 -3.72 1.25
C MET A 46 10.32 -3.81 2.33
N VAL A 47 11.58 -3.51 1.99
CA VAL A 47 12.70 -3.55 2.95
C VAL A 47 12.48 -2.50 4.04
N VAL A 48 12.15 -1.27 3.67
CA VAL A 48 11.83 -0.20 4.64
C VAL A 48 10.69 -0.61 5.55
N LEU A 49 9.60 -1.15 4.99
CA LEU A 49 8.41 -1.57 5.73
C LEU A 49 8.70 -2.71 6.72
N ALA A 50 9.51 -3.69 6.32
CA ALA A 50 9.89 -4.80 7.18
C ALA A 50 10.72 -4.31 8.37
N LEU A 51 11.75 -3.49 8.10
CA LEU A 51 12.66 -2.97 9.13
C LEU A 51 11.95 -1.98 10.06
N SER A 52 11.16 -1.07 9.53
CA SER A 52 10.42 -0.09 10.33
C SER A 52 9.38 -0.76 11.23
N ASN A 53 8.63 -1.75 10.73
CA ASN A 53 7.67 -2.50 11.54
C ASN A 53 8.35 -3.30 12.66
N ALA A 54 9.52 -3.90 12.39
CA ALA A 54 10.28 -4.60 13.42
C ALA A 54 10.76 -3.64 14.51
N PHE A 55 11.30 -2.48 14.12
CA PHE A 55 11.83 -1.49 15.06
C PHE A 55 10.73 -0.80 15.87
N ILE A 56 9.61 -0.45 15.24
CA ILE A 56 8.44 0.12 15.92
C ILE A 56 7.85 -0.86 16.93
N SER A 57 7.77 -2.15 16.58
CA SER A 57 7.30 -3.20 17.49
C SER A 57 8.20 -3.38 18.73
N LEU A 58 9.51 -3.12 18.58
CA LEU A 58 10.48 -3.12 19.67
C LEU A 58 10.31 -1.91 20.59
N LEU A 59 10.12 -0.73 19.99
CA LEU A 59 9.99 0.55 20.72
C LEU A 59 8.58 0.84 21.24
N ARG A 60 7.59 -0.03 20.97
CA ARG A 60 6.18 0.19 21.33
C ARG A 60 5.92 0.49 22.81
N LYS A 61 6.81 0.05 23.72
CA LYS A 61 6.68 0.29 25.17
C LYS A 61 7.24 1.64 25.61
N VAL A 62 8.10 2.24 24.79
CA VAL A 62 8.80 3.51 25.08
C VAL A 62 8.03 4.69 24.51
N ILE A 63 7.32 4.50 23.38
CA ILE A 63 6.62 5.57 22.66
C ILE A 63 5.27 5.85 23.34
N PRO A 64 5.04 7.08 23.86
CA PRO A 64 3.75 7.45 24.43
C PRO A 64 2.72 7.73 23.33
N ASP A 65 1.46 7.41 23.61
CA ASP A 65 0.38 7.43 22.61
C ASP A 65 0.16 8.80 21.96
N LYS A 66 0.40 9.89 22.70
CA LYS A 66 0.21 11.26 22.24
C LYS A 66 1.14 11.68 21.08
N VAL A 67 2.31 11.03 20.94
CA VAL A 67 3.34 11.39 19.93
C VAL A 67 3.67 10.21 19.02
N ARG A 68 2.78 9.23 18.95
CA ARG A 68 3.00 7.98 18.22
C ARG A 68 3.23 8.19 16.71
N ILE A 69 2.36 8.95 16.06
CA ILE A 69 2.44 9.18 14.60
C ILE A 69 3.73 9.92 14.22
N PRO A 70 4.11 11.06 14.85
CA PRO A 70 5.40 11.70 14.60
C PRO A 70 6.60 10.78 14.86
N ALA A 71 6.58 9.99 15.94
CA ALA A 71 7.66 9.05 16.25
C ALA A 71 7.84 7.99 15.16
N PHE A 72 6.75 7.45 14.61
CA PHE A 72 6.80 6.48 13.51
C PHE A 72 7.38 7.09 12.24
N ILE A 73 6.98 8.32 11.90
CA ILE A 73 7.51 9.02 10.72
C ILE A 73 9.01 9.23 10.83
N VAL A 74 9.53 9.62 12.00
CA VAL A 74 10.98 9.80 12.22
C VAL A 74 11.74 8.47 12.06
N ILE A 75 11.20 7.39 12.63
CA ILE A 75 11.80 6.04 12.47
C ILE A 75 11.83 5.64 10.99
N ILE A 76 10.70 5.78 10.29
CA ILE A 76 10.60 5.44 8.87
C ILE A 76 11.55 6.29 8.04
N ALA A 77 11.59 7.62 8.26
CA ALA A 77 12.47 8.54 7.56
C ALA A 77 13.94 8.13 7.70
N SER A 78 14.37 7.75 8.91
CA SER A 78 15.75 7.28 9.13
C SER A 78 16.09 6.03 8.28
N PHE A 79 15.18 5.06 8.20
CA PHE A 79 15.38 3.87 7.36
C PHE A 79 15.32 4.19 5.86
N VAL A 80 14.46 5.12 5.44
CA VAL A 80 14.40 5.56 4.04
C VAL A 80 15.70 6.25 3.64
N THR A 81 16.25 7.12 4.48
CA THR A 81 17.55 7.76 4.22
C THR A 81 18.69 6.75 4.12
N VAL A 82 18.71 5.70 4.95
CA VAL A 82 19.69 4.62 4.80
C VAL A 82 19.51 3.89 3.47
N MET A 83 18.28 3.62 3.04
CA MET A 83 18.02 3.01 1.73
C MET A 83 18.39 3.93 0.56
N GLU A 84 18.21 5.24 0.70
CA GLU A 84 18.62 6.24 -0.29
C GLU A 84 20.11 6.15 -0.57
N LEU A 85 20.93 6.17 0.48
CA LEU A 85 22.38 6.04 0.39
C LEU A 85 22.82 4.68 -0.19
N LEU A 86 22.12 3.60 0.15
CA LEU A 86 22.41 2.28 -0.42
C LEU A 86 22.06 2.20 -1.91
N LEU A 87 20.98 2.84 -2.35
CA LEU A 87 20.62 2.89 -3.77
C LEU A 87 21.62 3.70 -4.57
N GLU A 88 22.06 4.85 -4.05
CA GLU A 88 23.08 5.68 -4.68
C GLU A 88 24.42 4.92 -4.82
N GLY A 89 24.81 4.17 -3.80
CA GLY A 89 26.09 3.43 -3.79
C GLY A 89 26.12 2.14 -4.62
N PHE A 90 25.02 1.38 -4.66
CA PHE A 90 25.01 0.05 -5.30
C PHE A 90 24.22 -0.02 -6.62
N LEU A 91 23.23 0.84 -6.81
CA LEU A 91 22.30 0.79 -7.95
C LEU A 91 22.05 2.20 -8.54
N PRO A 92 23.09 2.88 -9.06
CA PRO A 92 22.97 4.27 -9.52
C PRO A 92 21.92 4.45 -10.62
N SER A 93 21.77 3.47 -11.52
CA SER A 93 20.73 3.50 -12.56
C SER A 93 19.30 3.53 -12.01
N LEU A 94 19.07 2.92 -10.84
CA LEU A 94 17.76 2.95 -10.19
C LEU A 94 17.59 4.23 -9.36
N TYR A 95 18.67 4.72 -8.75
CA TYR A 95 18.69 6.00 -8.04
C TYR A 95 18.39 7.18 -8.98
N ASP A 96 18.98 7.22 -10.18
CA ASP A 96 18.71 8.29 -11.15
C ASP A 96 17.23 8.34 -11.58
N ALA A 97 16.57 7.18 -11.63
CA ALA A 97 15.16 7.08 -11.99
C ALA A 97 14.20 7.33 -10.82
N LEU A 98 14.56 6.90 -9.60
CA LEU A 98 13.68 6.93 -8.43
C LEU A 98 14.03 8.01 -7.41
N GLY A 99 15.18 8.69 -7.50
CA GLY A 99 15.73 9.57 -6.47
C GLY A 99 14.75 10.63 -6.00
N ILE A 100 14.08 11.30 -6.95
CA ILE A 100 13.04 12.30 -6.67
C ILE A 100 11.81 11.69 -5.99
N TYR A 101 11.57 10.39 -6.18
CA TYR A 101 10.46 9.64 -5.62
C TYR A 101 10.78 8.96 -4.28
N ILE A 102 12.05 8.93 -3.83
CA ILE A 102 12.43 8.32 -2.54
C ILE A 102 11.70 8.97 -1.34
N PRO A 103 11.54 10.31 -1.28
CA PRO A 103 10.75 10.95 -0.22
C PRO A 103 9.27 10.48 -0.17
N LEU A 104 8.70 10.03 -1.29
CA LEU A 104 7.33 9.48 -1.32
C LEU A 104 7.21 8.16 -0.55
N ILE A 105 8.32 7.47 -0.28
CA ILE A 105 8.35 6.28 0.56
C ILE A 105 8.06 6.65 2.02
N VAL A 106 8.61 7.78 2.52
CA VAL A 106 8.41 8.23 3.91
C VAL A 106 6.93 8.51 4.19
N VAL A 107 6.27 9.18 3.25
CA VAL A 107 4.85 9.55 3.35
C VAL A 107 3.90 8.48 2.79
N ASN A 108 4.40 7.27 2.54
CA ASN A 108 3.57 6.21 1.99
C ASN A 108 2.60 5.67 3.05
N CYS A 109 1.30 5.78 2.75
CA CYS A 109 0.22 5.35 3.64
C CYS A 109 0.27 3.85 4.00
N ILE A 110 0.89 3.00 3.15
CA ILE A 110 1.07 1.58 3.49
C ILE A 110 2.00 1.41 4.70
N ILE A 111 3.05 2.22 4.80
CA ILE A 111 4.06 2.08 5.85
C ILE A 111 3.50 2.56 7.17
N LEU A 112 2.91 3.76 7.17
CA LEU A 112 2.30 4.31 8.37
C LEU A 112 1.10 3.47 8.83
N GLY A 113 0.22 3.08 7.90
CA GLY A 113 -0.98 2.30 8.21
C GLY A 113 -0.67 0.94 8.82
N ARG A 114 0.34 0.22 8.33
CA ARG A 114 0.74 -1.08 8.93
C ARG A 114 1.54 -0.91 10.21
N ALA A 115 2.36 0.13 10.32
CA ALA A 115 3.06 0.46 11.56
C ALA A 115 2.06 0.71 12.71
N GLU A 116 1.00 1.48 12.43
CA GLU A 116 -0.04 1.77 13.41
C GLU A 116 -0.96 0.58 13.69
N ALA A 117 -1.53 -0.03 12.64
CA ALA A 117 -2.54 -1.08 12.81
C ALA A 117 -1.95 -2.39 13.34
N TYR A 118 -0.70 -2.71 12.99
CA TYR A 118 -0.09 -4.00 13.30
C TYR A 118 1.17 -3.91 14.16
N ALA A 119 2.19 -3.14 13.76
CA ALA A 119 3.48 -3.14 14.45
C ALA A 119 3.39 -2.65 15.90
N SER A 120 2.57 -1.63 16.16
CA SER A 120 2.38 -1.07 17.51
C SER A 120 1.74 -2.05 18.51
N LYS A 121 1.01 -3.07 18.03
CA LYS A 121 0.21 -3.99 18.86
C LYS A 121 0.78 -5.42 18.93
N ASN A 122 1.69 -5.78 18.02
CA ASN A 122 2.20 -7.15 17.87
C ASN A 122 3.68 -7.26 18.25
N PRO A 123 4.22 -8.47 18.50
CA PRO A 123 5.65 -8.68 18.74
C PRO A 123 6.49 -8.60 17.46
N VAL A 124 7.81 -8.43 17.62
CA VAL A 124 8.75 -8.08 16.55
C VAL A 124 8.74 -9.09 15.38
N LEU A 125 8.81 -10.39 15.69
CA LEU A 125 8.83 -11.45 14.67
C LEU A 125 7.60 -11.40 13.73
N PRO A 126 6.36 -11.46 14.22
CA PRO A 126 5.20 -11.38 13.33
C PRO A 126 5.08 -10.02 12.64
N SER A 127 5.50 -8.92 13.26
CA SER A 127 5.51 -7.59 12.63
C SER A 127 6.48 -7.50 11.46
N LEU A 128 7.63 -8.17 11.53
CA LEU A 128 8.58 -8.26 10.42
C LEU A 128 7.97 -9.01 9.23
N PHE A 129 7.37 -10.18 9.47
CA PHE A 129 6.73 -10.96 8.41
C PHE A 129 5.47 -10.29 7.83
N ASP A 130 4.77 -9.49 8.63
CA ASP A 130 3.70 -8.63 8.13
C ASP A 130 4.23 -7.59 7.14
N GLY A 131 5.33 -6.91 7.49
CA GLY A 131 5.97 -5.94 6.61
C GLY A 131 6.47 -6.56 5.31
N ILE A 132 7.07 -7.76 5.37
CA ILE A 132 7.50 -8.49 4.16
C ILE A 132 6.29 -8.90 3.32
N GLY A 133 5.24 -9.47 3.93
CA GLY A 133 4.05 -9.93 3.21
C GLY A 133 3.33 -8.79 2.50
N MET A 134 3.10 -7.67 3.20
CA MET A 134 2.46 -6.49 2.63
C MET A 134 3.35 -5.78 1.61
N GLY A 135 4.66 -5.69 1.87
CA GLY A 135 5.62 -5.10 0.93
C GLY A 135 5.76 -5.90 -0.37
N LEU A 136 5.73 -7.23 -0.29
CA LEU A 136 5.69 -8.10 -1.49
C LEU A 136 4.38 -7.91 -2.27
N GLY A 137 3.23 -7.85 -1.59
CA GLY A 137 1.95 -7.58 -2.24
C GLY A 137 1.95 -6.24 -2.99
N PHE A 138 2.52 -5.20 -2.36
CA PHE A 138 2.70 -3.88 -2.96
C PHE A 138 3.64 -3.90 -4.17
N THR A 139 4.77 -4.62 -4.07
CA THR A 139 5.73 -4.79 -5.16
C THR A 139 5.11 -5.48 -6.37
N ILE A 140 4.36 -6.56 -6.14
CA ILE A 140 3.65 -7.29 -7.19
C ILE A 140 2.60 -6.40 -7.85
N ALA A 141 1.83 -5.64 -7.07
CA ALA A 141 0.83 -4.71 -7.59
C ALA A 141 1.45 -3.62 -8.47
N LEU A 142 2.50 -2.95 -7.98
CA LEU A 142 3.25 -1.94 -8.74
C LEU A 142 3.82 -2.50 -10.04
N THR A 143 4.42 -3.69 -9.98
CA THR A 143 5.05 -4.32 -11.15
C THR A 143 3.99 -4.69 -12.19
N MET A 144 2.82 -5.20 -11.78
CA MET A 144 1.72 -5.50 -12.70
C MET A 144 1.15 -4.23 -13.34
N ILE A 145 0.86 -3.20 -12.55
CA ILE A 145 0.35 -1.92 -13.07
C ILE A 145 1.39 -1.31 -14.03
N GLY A 146 2.67 -1.33 -13.65
CA GLY A 146 3.77 -0.84 -14.48
C GLY A 146 3.91 -1.60 -15.79
N ALA A 147 3.80 -2.93 -15.77
CA ALA A 147 3.86 -3.76 -16.97
C ALA A 147 2.70 -3.49 -17.93
N VAL A 148 1.47 -3.34 -17.42
CA VAL A 148 0.30 -3.01 -18.25
C VAL A 148 0.45 -1.61 -18.85
N ARG A 149 0.91 -0.64 -18.06
CA ARG A 149 1.13 0.75 -18.53
C ARG A 149 2.26 0.83 -19.55
N GLU A 150 3.36 0.10 -19.35
CA GLU A 150 4.49 0.04 -20.29
C GLU A 150 4.08 -0.63 -21.61
N LEU A 151 3.28 -1.69 -21.54
CA LEU A 151 2.77 -2.39 -22.71
C LEU A 151 1.83 -1.51 -23.54
N LEU A 152 0.88 -0.80 -22.90
CA LEU A 152 -0.08 0.07 -23.58
C LEU A 152 0.51 1.43 -23.99
N GLY A 153 1.49 1.93 -23.22
CA GLY A 153 2.10 3.23 -23.45
C GLY A 153 3.23 3.20 -24.47
N ALA A 154 4.05 2.15 -24.47
CA ALA A 154 5.27 2.05 -25.28
C ALA A 154 5.36 0.77 -26.13
N GLY A 155 4.45 -0.20 -25.97
CA GLY A 155 4.54 -1.50 -26.66
C GLY A 155 5.65 -2.40 -26.14
N GLN A 156 6.19 -2.10 -24.96
CA GLN A 156 7.32 -2.80 -24.35
C GLN A 156 6.94 -3.44 -23.01
N ILE A 157 7.60 -4.54 -22.66
CA ILE A 157 7.51 -5.17 -21.34
C ILE A 157 8.94 -5.31 -20.81
N PHE A 158 9.24 -4.69 -19.66
CA PHE A 158 10.60 -4.67 -19.08
C PHE A 158 11.67 -4.19 -20.08
N GLY A 159 11.32 -3.25 -20.97
CA GLY A 159 12.19 -2.75 -22.03
C GLY A 159 12.44 -3.70 -23.21
N MET A 160 11.75 -4.85 -23.29
CA MET A 160 11.72 -5.68 -24.50
C MET A 160 10.52 -5.27 -25.35
N THR A 161 10.74 -4.97 -26.64
CA THR A 161 9.68 -4.60 -27.57
C THR A 161 8.88 -5.83 -27.98
N VAL A 162 7.62 -5.88 -27.54
CA VAL A 162 6.71 -7.03 -27.79
C VAL A 162 5.74 -6.72 -28.93
N MET A 163 5.42 -5.44 -29.16
CA MET A 163 4.51 -5.03 -30.25
C MET A 163 5.25 -4.63 -31.55
N PRO A 164 4.67 -4.92 -32.73
CA PRO A 164 5.29 -4.68 -34.03
C PRO A 164 5.43 -3.18 -34.36
N SER A 165 6.28 -2.87 -35.35
CA SER A 165 6.73 -1.53 -35.79
C SER A 165 5.63 -0.55 -36.28
N GLY A 166 4.36 -0.93 -36.21
CA GLY A 166 3.20 -0.08 -36.54
C GLY A 166 2.34 0.33 -35.33
N TYR A 167 2.75 0.00 -34.10
CA TYR A 167 2.02 0.41 -32.90
C TYR A 167 2.24 1.90 -32.64
N VAL A 168 1.15 2.67 -32.64
CA VAL A 168 1.20 4.08 -32.21
C VAL A 168 1.09 4.11 -30.69
N PRO A 169 2.15 4.50 -29.96
CA PRO A 169 2.16 4.50 -28.50
C PRO A 169 1.04 5.39 -27.94
N VAL A 170 0.16 4.81 -27.12
CA VAL A 170 -0.94 5.55 -26.51
C VAL A 170 -0.38 6.32 -25.31
N SER A 171 0.15 7.51 -25.57
CA SER A 171 0.86 8.35 -24.58
C SER A 171 0.03 8.68 -23.34
N ILE A 172 -1.31 8.59 -23.40
CA ILE A 172 -2.18 8.81 -22.24
C ILE A 172 -1.97 7.77 -21.12
N PHE A 173 -1.46 6.58 -21.44
CA PHE A 173 -1.18 5.52 -20.46
C PHE A 173 0.12 5.77 -19.66
N ILE A 174 1.02 6.60 -20.18
CA ILE A 174 2.25 7.02 -19.51
C ILE A 174 1.95 8.12 -18.49
N MET A 175 0.89 8.92 -18.70
CA MET A 175 0.49 9.98 -17.79
C MET A 175 -0.36 9.45 -16.61
N ALA A 176 -0.55 10.29 -15.57
CA ALA A 176 -1.39 10.01 -14.41
C ALA A 176 -2.80 9.45 -14.71
N PRO A 177 -3.59 9.99 -15.68
CA PRO A 177 -4.92 9.42 -15.99
C PRO A 177 -4.85 7.95 -16.42
N GLY A 178 -3.81 7.55 -17.14
CA GLY A 178 -3.56 6.16 -17.52
C GLY A 178 -3.46 5.21 -16.34
N ALA A 179 -2.79 5.64 -15.28
CA ALA A 179 -2.62 4.85 -14.06
C ALA A 179 -3.96 4.58 -13.35
N PHE A 180 -4.85 5.57 -13.32
CA PHE A 180 -6.19 5.40 -12.76
C PHE A 180 -7.04 4.43 -13.58
N PHE A 181 -6.99 4.49 -14.91
CA PHE A 181 -7.72 3.54 -15.77
C PHE A 181 -7.20 2.10 -15.60
N VAL A 182 -5.89 1.91 -15.57
CA VAL A 182 -5.29 0.58 -15.35
C VAL A 182 -5.66 0.05 -13.97
N LEU A 183 -5.56 0.88 -12.93
CA LEU A 183 -5.93 0.48 -11.58
C LEU A 183 -7.42 0.12 -11.50
N ALA A 184 -8.31 0.95 -12.07
CA ALA A 184 -9.75 0.67 -12.09
C ALA A 184 -10.09 -0.64 -12.80
N MET A 185 -9.46 -0.90 -13.95
CA MET A 185 -9.67 -2.13 -14.72
C MET A 185 -9.14 -3.36 -13.96
N LEU A 186 -7.94 -3.28 -13.38
CA LEU A 186 -7.36 -4.39 -12.61
C LEU A 186 -8.17 -4.67 -11.33
N THR A 187 -8.62 -3.63 -10.62
CA THR A 187 -9.51 -3.79 -9.45
C THR A 187 -10.86 -4.40 -9.86
N ALA A 188 -11.44 -3.97 -10.99
CA ALA A 188 -12.68 -4.56 -11.50
C ALA A 188 -12.52 -6.04 -11.85
N ILE A 189 -11.40 -6.43 -12.49
CA ILE A 189 -11.08 -7.84 -12.78
C ILE A 189 -10.93 -8.63 -11.48
N GLN A 190 -10.20 -8.11 -10.49
CA GLN A 190 -10.05 -8.78 -9.19
C GLN A 190 -11.38 -8.95 -8.46
N ASN A 191 -12.25 -7.94 -8.49
CA ASN A 191 -13.58 -8.02 -7.92
C ASN A 191 -14.44 -9.08 -8.64
N GLN A 192 -14.36 -9.12 -9.98
CA GLN A 192 -15.07 -10.13 -10.78
C GLN A 192 -14.59 -11.55 -10.48
N VAL A 193 -13.28 -11.75 -10.33
CA VAL A 193 -12.69 -13.04 -9.93
C VAL A 193 -13.11 -13.42 -8.51
N LYS A 194 -13.16 -12.45 -7.59
CA LYS A 194 -13.61 -12.66 -6.21
C LYS A 194 -15.08 -13.11 -6.16
N ILE A 195 -15.98 -12.39 -6.83
CA ILE A 195 -17.41 -12.71 -6.93
C ILE A 195 -17.62 -14.11 -7.56
N ASN A 196 -16.84 -14.43 -8.60
CA ASN A 196 -16.92 -15.77 -9.23
C ASN A 196 -16.32 -16.88 -8.35
N GLY A 197 -15.37 -16.55 -7.46
CA GLY A 197 -14.84 -17.44 -6.44
C GLY A 197 -15.83 -17.72 -5.30
N GLU A 198 -16.56 -16.69 -4.86
CA GLU A 198 -17.63 -16.79 -3.86
C GLU A 198 -18.80 -17.66 -4.39
N LYS A 199 -19.16 -17.51 -5.67
CA LYS A 199 -20.16 -18.37 -6.34
C LYS A 199 -19.75 -19.86 -6.42
N LYS A 200 -18.46 -20.19 -6.27
CA LYS A 200 -17.93 -21.57 -6.23
C LYS A 200 -17.79 -22.12 -4.80
N GLY A 201 -18.38 -21.47 -3.79
CA GLY A 201 -18.45 -21.98 -2.42
C GLY A 201 -17.14 -21.86 -1.62
N LYS A 202 -16.18 -21.03 -2.05
CA LYS A 202 -15.04 -20.64 -1.22
C LYS A 202 -15.40 -19.37 -0.46
N ASP A 203 -15.61 -19.51 0.84
CA ASP A 203 -15.97 -18.43 1.77
C ASP A 203 -14.87 -17.34 1.77
N MET A 204 -15.10 -16.28 1.01
CA MET A 204 -14.15 -15.16 0.81
C MET A 204 -14.46 -13.97 1.74
N SER A 205 -15.42 -14.14 2.67
CA SER A 205 -15.84 -13.15 3.68
C SER A 205 -14.68 -12.68 4.59
N LYS A 206 -13.57 -13.43 4.66
CA LYS A 206 -12.34 -13.05 5.38
C LYS A 206 -11.29 -12.29 4.55
N ILE A 207 -11.57 -11.95 3.30
CA ILE A 207 -10.65 -11.31 2.33
C ILE A 207 -11.17 -9.90 2.00
N GLY A 208 -11.50 -9.15 3.05
CA GLY A 208 -12.12 -7.83 2.91
C GLY A 208 -12.42 -7.23 4.27
N SER A 209 -11.39 -6.93 5.06
CA SER A 209 -11.57 -5.96 6.14
C SER A 209 -11.47 -4.55 5.56
N GLY A 210 -12.61 -4.01 5.18
CA GLY A 210 -12.75 -2.64 4.69
C GLY A 210 -14.08 -2.44 4.01
N CYS A 211 -15.17 -2.55 4.77
CA CYS A 211 -16.56 -2.34 4.35
C CYS A 211 -17.11 -3.39 3.36
N GLY A 212 -18.03 -4.21 3.88
CA GLY A 212 -18.94 -5.01 3.06
C GLY A 212 -19.79 -4.09 2.17
N HIS A 213 -19.99 -4.56 0.95
CA HIS A 213 -20.71 -3.94 -0.14
C HIS A 213 -22.22 -3.89 0.17
N ASP A 214 -22.66 -2.99 1.07
CA ASP A 214 -24.05 -2.49 1.18
C ASP A 214 -24.11 -1.39 2.27
N CYS A 215 -23.94 -0.13 1.87
CA CYS A 215 -24.04 1.03 2.77
C CYS A 215 -25.48 1.35 3.23
N ALA A 216 -26.46 0.46 3.03
CA ALA A 216 -27.86 0.67 3.40
C ALA A 216 -28.31 -0.10 4.65
N SER A 217 -27.58 -1.12 5.12
CA SER A 217 -28.06 -2.01 6.20
C SER A 217 -27.26 -1.94 7.52
N CYS A 218 -26.27 -1.06 7.63
CA CYS A 218 -25.48 -0.89 8.87
C CYS A 218 -26.11 0.08 9.90
N ALA A 219 -27.40 0.42 9.78
CA ALA A 219 -28.09 1.25 10.76
C ALA A 219 -28.35 0.54 12.11
N GLU A 220 -28.33 -0.79 12.16
CA GLU A 220 -28.88 -1.52 13.32
C GLU A 220 -27.86 -2.22 14.24
N SER A 221 -26.59 -2.39 13.85
CA SER A 221 -25.64 -3.23 14.60
C SER A 221 -24.46 -2.53 15.29
N CYS A 222 -24.32 -1.21 15.18
CA CYS A 222 -23.35 -0.46 15.98
C CYS A 222 -24.07 0.50 16.93
N LYS A 223 -24.40 -0.01 18.12
CA LYS A 223 -24.56 0.83 19.31
C LYS A 223 -23.17 1.20 19.83
N GLU A 224 -22.96 2.52 19.95
CA GLU A 224 -21.91 3.27 20.68
C GLU A 224 -20.56 3.57 19.99
N PRO A 225 -19.99 4.77 20.26
CA PRO A 225 -20.59 6.10 20.13
C PRO A 225 -19.85 6.94 19.08
N ALA A 226 -20.54 7.94 18.55
CA ALA A 226 -20.01 8.84 17.53
C ALA A 226 -18.72 9.54 17.99
N PHE A 227 -17.70 9.49 17.13
CA PHE A 227 -16.36 10.07 17.33
C PHE A 227 -16.34 11.62 17.26
N TYR A 228 -17.52 12.27 17.26
CA TYR A 228 -17.69 13.72 17.33
C TYR A 228 -18.96 14.00 18.14
N ASP A 229 -18.81 14.45 19.37
CA ASP A 229 -19.94 14.85 20.21
C ASP A 229 -20.30 16.31 19.89
N THR A 230 -21.16 16.51 18.89
CA THR A 230 -21.68 17.82 18.51
C THR A 230 -22.49 18.48 19.65
N LYS A 231 -22.84 17.73 20.72
CA LYS A 231 -23.57 18.25 21.88
C LYS A 231 -22.69 18.90 22.93
N ALA A 232 -21.36 18.74 22.86
CA ALA A 232 -20.43 19.45 23.73
C ALA A 232 -20.28 20.93 23.35
N VAL A 233 -20.36 21.25 22.05
CA VAL A 233 -20.19 22.62 21.54
C VAL A 233 -21.43 23.49 21.82
N GLU A 234 -22.64 22.94 21.70
CA GLU A 234 -23.88 23.69 22.01
C GLU A 234 -24.07 24.04 23.49
N LYS A 235 -23.38 23.35 24.41
CA LYS A 235 -23.45 23.64 25.85
C LYS A 235 -22.51 24.74 26.30
N GLU A 236 -21.36 24.94 25.65
CA GLU A 236 -20.47 26.07 25.95
C GLU A 236 -21.02 27.40 25.43
N GLU A 237 -21.79 27.40 24.33
CA GLU A 237 -22.35 28.62 23.76
C GLU A 237 -23.55 29.17 24.56
N LYS A 238 -24.27 28.33 25.32
CA LYS A 238 -25.42 28.74 26.16
C LYS A 238 -25.07 29.02 27.64
N THR A 239 -23.80 28.96 28.02
CA THR A 239 -23.36 29.25 29.39
C THR A 239 -22.60 30.57 29.49
N ASN A 240 -22.39 31.27 28.36
CA ASN A 240 -21.69 32.56 28.29
C ASN A 240 -22.59 33.72 27.77
N ASP A 241 -23.92 33.56 27.85
CA ASP A 241 -24.92 34.63 27.78
C ASP A 241 -25.82 34.58 29.03
#